data_AF-S2YC82-F1
#
_entry.id   AF-S2YC82-F1
#
_cell.length_a   1.000
_cell.length_b   1.000
_cell.length_c   1.000
_cell.angle_alpha   90.00
_cell.angle_beta   90.00
_cell.angle_gamma   90.00
#
_symmetry.space_group_name_H-M   'P 1'
#
loop_
_entity.id
_entity.type
_entity.pdbx_description
1 polymer ?
#
loop_
_entity_poly.entity_id
_entity_poly.type
_entity_poly.pdbx_seq_one_letter_code
_entity_poly.pdbx_strand_id
1 'polypeptide(L)'
;MRIDRLAAPELSELWSLREDVTVRFDGDGATLRTPWGRRFVPRPAPAVREALRRMLLGPVSLANVIPGFPGYEMPEQHWDDASRDLLAVLDDLQDVVVRHLATGAALCLSVVPVAPETRFRPPADEPAPRARLAADVEIRREGRTTVLHAHRLRHRVELHGPEADRLLERLCGRDSGAPAHPPPAVTRAARCYAAAAGLLTEGAAPGGGSVRAGQVLLIRDEDSL
;
A
#
# COMPACT_ATOMS: atom_id res chain seq x y z
N MET A 1 6.76 7.69 -35.32
CA MET A 1 5.75 8.43 -34.54
C MET A 1 5.51 7.64 -33.27
N ARG A 2 6.09 8.06 -32.12
CA ARG A 2 5.94 7.37 -30.83
C ARG A 2 4.67 7.86 -30.15
N ILE A 3 3.78 6.94 -29.80
CA ILE A 3 2.49 7.21 -29.15
C ILE A 3 2.67 7.51 -27.65
N ASP A 4 3.89 7.47 -27.14
CA ASP A 4 4.24 7.59 -25.71
C ASP A 4 4.12 9.02 -25.12
N ARG A 5 3.39 9.93 -25.77
CA ARG A 5 3.07 11.28 -25.26
C ARG A 5 1.57 11.44 -24.91
N LEU A 6 0.96 10.37 -24.39
CA LEU A 6 -0.43 10.38 -23.93
C LEU A 6 -0.45 10.39 -22.40
N ALA A 7 -0.78 11.56 -21.84
CA ALA A 7 -0.92 11.85 -20.41
C ALA A 7 0.32 11.65 -19.53
N ALA A 8 0.50 12.52 -18.52
CA ALA A 8 1.41 12.19 -17.43
C ALA A 8 0.94 10.88 -16.78
N PRO A 9 1.84 9.96 -16.42
CA PRO A 9 1.40 8.68 -15.87
C PRO A 9 0.62 8.94 -14.59
N GLU A 10 -0.64 8.50 -14.60
CA GLU A 10 -1.61 8.79 -13.55
C GLU A 10 -1.36 7.89 -12.35
N LEU A 11 -1.40 8.49 -11.16
CA LEU A 11 -1.38 7.75 -9.90
C LEU A 11 -2.70 6.99 -9.77
N SER A 12 -2.62 5.67 -9.59
CA SER A 12 -3.77 4.82 -9.35
C SER A 12 -3.63 4.07 -8.04
N GLU A 13 -4.75 3.96 -7.34
CA GLU A 13 -4.88 3.06 -6.21
C GLU A 13 -5.45 1.73 -6.67
N LEU A 14 -4.79 0.63 -6.31
CA LEU A 14 -5.23 -0.72 -6.64
C LEU A 14 -5.39 -1.55 -5.37
N TRP A 15 -6.24 -2.56 -5.46
CA TRP A 15 -6.62 -3.46 -4.37
C TRP A 15 -6.43 -4.89 -4.84
N SER A 16 -5.88 -5.76 -4.00
CA SER A 16 -5.88 -7.20 -4.23
C SER A 16 -6.11 -7.94 -2.91
N LEU A 17 -6.35 -9.25 -2.99
CA LEU A 17 -6.25 -10.13 -1.84
C LEU A 17 -4.81 -10.64 -1.74
N ARG A 18 -4.36 -10.96 -0.52
CA ARG A 18 -3.09 -11.68 -0.34
C ARG A 18 -3.05 -12.93 -1.21
N GLU A 19 -1.86 -13.29 -1.69
CA GLU A 19 -1.65 -14.46 -2.56
C GLU A 19 -2.09 -15.80 -1.94
N ASP A 20 -2.07 -15.88 -0.61
CA ASP A 20 -2.41 -17.06 0.18
C ASP A 20 -3.91 -17.10 0.57
N VAL A 21 -4.71 -16.18 0.03
CA VAL A 21 -6.16 -16.12 0.25
C VAL A 21 -6.90 -16.73 -0.93
N THR A 22 -7.84 -17.62 -0.63
CA THR A 22 -8.75 -18.19 -1.64
C THR A 22 -10.19 -17.84 -1.32
N VAL A 23 -10.98 -17.41 -2.32
CA VAL A 23 -12.42 -17.17 -2.15
C VAL A 23 -13.21 -18.24 -2.88
N ARG A 24 -14.16 -18.84 -2.19
CA ARG A 24 -15.18 -19.73 -2.75
C ARG A 24 -16.53 -19.03 -2.69
N PHE A 25 -17.23 -19.04 -3.81
CA PHE A 25 -18.56 -18.45 -3.93
C PHE A 25 -19.61 -19.56 -3.87
N ASP A 26 -20.42 -19.60 -2.81
CA ASP A 26 -21.31 -20.71 -2.49
C ASP A 26 -22.75 -20.24 -2.36
N GLY A 27 -23.58 -20.56 -3.36
CA GLY A 27 -24.92 -19.98 -3.47
C GLY A 27 -24.84 -18.46 -3.31
N ASP A 28 -25.57 -17.95 -2.33
CA ASP A 28 -25.63 -16.51 -2.09
C ASP A 28 -24.44 -15.97 -1.28
N GLY A 29 -23.59 -16.80 -0.67
CA GLY A 29 -22.48 -16.35 0.17
C GLY A 29 -21.10 -16.38 -0.50
N ALA A 30 -20.09 -15.82 0.20
CA ALA A 30 -18.68 -15.99 -0.13
C ALA A 30 -17.88 -16.44 1.10
N THR A 31 -17.09 -17.49 0.95
CA THR A 31 -16.19 -18.01 1.99
C THR A 31 -14.74 -17.72 1.61
N LEU A 32 -14.01 -17.00 2.46
CA LEU A 32 -12.58 -16.78 2.33
C LEU A 32 -11.84 -17.76 3.23
N ARG A 33 -10.85 -18.45 2.67
CA ARG A 33 -9.83 -19.16 3.45
C ARG A 33 -8.58 -18.28 3.45
N THR A 34 -8.12 -17.95 4.65
CA THR A 34 -7.05 -17.01 4.91
C THR A 34 -5.96 -17.69 5.75
N PRO A 35 -4.77 -17.08 5.88
CA PRO A 35 -3.72 -17.58 6.78
C PRO A 35 -4.14 -17.65 8.25
N TRP A 36 -5.17 -16.88 8.63
CA TRP A 36 -5.64 -16.78 10.02
C TRP A 36 -6.99 -17.46 10.24
N GLY A 37 -7.48 -18.23 9.27
CA GLY A 37 -8.69 -19.03 9.40
C GLY A 37 -9.67 -18.84 8.27
N ARG A 38 -10.96 -18.93 8.58
CA ARG A 38 -12.04 -18.81 7.58
C ARG A 38 -12.88 -17.59 7.91
N ARG A 39 -13.22 -16.81 6.88
CA ARG A 39 -14.18 -15.70 6.97
C ARG A 39 -15.35 -15.96 6.03
N PHE A 40 -16.53 -15.53 6.45
CA PHE A 40 -17.75 -15.68 5.67
C PHE A 40 -18.38 -14.32 5.45
N VAL A 41 -18.66 -14.00 4.19
CA VAL A 41 -19.42 -12.82 3.79
C VAL A 41 -20.83 -13.30 3.40
N PRO A 42 -21.85 -13.02 4.22
CA PRO A 42 -23.22 -13.43 3.93
C PRO A 42 -23.81 -12.54 2.84
N ARG A 43 -24.36 -13.13 1.77
CA ARG A 43 -25.11 -12.42 0.71
C ARG A 43 -24.41 -11.14 0.20
N PRO A 44 -23.12 -11.18 -0.21
CA PRO A 44 -22.45 -10.00 -0.74
C PRO A 44 -23.21 -9.43 -1.94
N ALA A 45 -23.35 -8.10 -1.97
CA ALA A 45 -23.87 -7.40 -3.13
C ALA A 45 -23.07 -7.76 -4.41
N PRO A 46 -23.67 -7.64 -5.61
CA PRO A 46 -22.99 -8.00 -6.86
C PRO A 46 -21.63 -7.31 -7.04
N ALA A 47 -21.51 -6.04 -6.65
CA ALA A 47 -20.25 -5.30 -6.71
C ALA A 47 -19.18 -5.88 -5.77
N VAL A 48 -19.55 -6.29 -4.55
CA VAL A 48 -18.65 -6.96 -3.60
C VAL A 48 -18.15 -8.28 -4.17
N ARG A 49 -19.04 -9.09 -4.73
CA ARG A 49 -18.70 -10.36 -5.35
C ARG A 49 -17.72 -10.18 -6.50
N GLU A 50 -17.96 -9.19 -7.36
CA GLU A 50 -17.07 -8.89 -8.49
C GLU A 50 -15.73 -8.31 -8.05
N ALA A 51 -15.70 -7.42 -7.04
CA ALA A 51 -14.47 -6.91 -6.45
C ALA A 51 -13.59 -8.03 -5.91
N LEU A 52 -14.15 -8.91 -5.06
CA LEU A 52 -13.43 -10.07 -4.52
C LEU A 52 -12.90 -10.99 -5.61
N ARG A 53 -13.68 -11.23 -6.67
CA ARG A 53 -13.26 -12.04 -7.82
C ARG A 53 -12.07 -11.41 -8.55
N ARG A 54 -12.08 -10.10 -8.80
CA ARG A 54 -10.96 -9.42 -9.48
C ARG A 54 -9.73 -9.31 -8.60
N MET A 55 -9.92 -9.01 -7.31
CA MET A 55 -8.85 -8.93 -6.33
C MET A 55 -8.12 -10.26 -6.11
N LEU A 56 -8.78 -11.40 -6.33
CA LEU A 56 -8.14 -12.73 -6.39
C LEU A 56 -7.18 -12.89 -7.58
N LEU A 57 -7.46 -12.22 -8.70
CA LEU A 57 -6.65 -12.31 -9.91
C LEU A 57 -5.43 -11.38 -9.87
N GLY A 58 -5.45 -10.40 -8.96
CA GLY A 58 -4.36 -9.46 -8.73
C GLY A 58 -4.84 -8.05 -8.43
N PRO A 59 -3.92 -7.07 -8.46
CA PRO A 59 -4.23 -5.66 -8.21
C PRO A 59 -5.25 -5.11 -9.22
N VAL A 60 -6.37 -4.59 -8.71
CA VAL A 60 -7.45 -4.00 -9.50
C VAL A 60 -7.84 -2.62 -8.96
N SER A 61 -8.13 -1.68 -9.86
CA SER A 61 -8.80 -0.44 -9.48
C SER A 61 -10.27 -0.72 -9.19
N LEU A 62 -10.74 -0.38 -7.99
CA LEU A 62 -12.16 -0.57 -7.64
C LEU A 62 -13.09 0.37 -8.43
N ALA A 63 -12.55 1.43 -9.05
CA ALA A 63 -13.28 2.24 -10.02
C ALA A 63 -13.72 1.44 -11.27
N ASN A 64 -13.05 0.31 -11.55
CA ASN A 64 -13.45 -0.62 -12.62
C ASN A 64 -14.59 -1.57 -12.22
N VAL A 65 -15.02 -1.54 -10.96
CA VAL A 65 -16.15 -2.31 -10.42
C VAL A 65 -17.32 -1.36 -10.12
N ILE A 66 -17.03 -0.24 -9.47
CA ILE A 66 -18.00 0.81 -9.14
C ILE A 66 -17.50 2.11 -9.79
N PRO A 67 -18.15 2.62 -10.85
CA PRO A 67 -17.73 3.88 -11.48
C PRO A 67 -17.69 5.02 -10.47
N GLY A 68 -16.59 5.77 -10.44
CA GLY A 68 -16.41 6.86 -9.47
C GLY A 68 -16.07 6.41 -8.05
N PHE A 69 -15.62 5.15 -7.86
CA PHE A 69 -15.18 4.64 -6.57
C PHE A 69 -14.20 5.61 -5.89
N PRO A 70 -14.40 5.94 -4.60
CA PRO A 70 -13.61 6.94 -3.89
C PRO A 70 -12.14 6.52 -3.77
N GLY A 71 -11.22 7.45 -4.05
CA GLY A 71 -9.82 7.32 -3.64
C GLY A 71 -9.65 7.49 -2.12
N TYR A 72 -8.52 7.08 -1.56
CA TYR A 72 -8.27 7.13 -0.11
C TYR A 72 -8.43 8.54 0.53
N GLU A 73 -8.24 9.60 -0.25
CA GLU A 73 -8.33 10.99 0.21
C GLU A 73 -9.77 11.53 0.21
N MET A 74 -10.74 10.80 -0.36
CA MET A 74 -12.13 11.26 -0.47
C MET A 74 -12.90 11.04 0.85
N PRO A 75 -13.48 12.09 1.45
CA PRO A 75 -14.26 11.98 2.68
C PRO A 75 -15.50 11.07 2.54
N GLU A 76 -15.83 10.32 3.60
CA GLU A 76 -16.89 9.30 3.62
C GLU A 76 -18.28 9.83 3.25
N GLN A 77 -18.57 11.12 3.53
CA GLN A 77 -19.85 11.74 3.18
C GLN A 77 -20.11 11.82 1.66
N HIS A 78 -19.07 11.72 0.84
CA HIS A 78 -19.18 11.76 -0.62
C HIS A 78 -19.30 10.38 -1.26
N TRP A 79 -19.21 9.31 -0.48
CA TRP A 79 -19.32 7.94 -1.00
C TRP A 79 -20.77 7.64 -1.36
N ASP A 80 -20.99 7.00 -2.51
CA ASP A 80 -22.28 6.40 -2.84
C ASP A 80 -22.52 5.11 -2.05
N ASP A 81 -23.77 4.63 -2.04
CA ASP A 81 -24.16 3.47 -1.25
C ASP A 81 -23.43 2.20 -1.68
N ALA A 82 -23.18 2.02 -2.98
CA ALA A 82 -22.43 0.88 -3.49
C ALA A 82 -20.98 0.87 -2.98
N SER A 83 -20.32 2.04 -2.96
CA SER A 83 -18.96 2.20 -2.44
C SER A 83 -18.92 1.98 -0.93
N ARG A 84 -19.93 2.47 -0.18
CA ARG A 84 -20.06 2.23 1.26
C ARG A 84 -20.21 0.75 1.57
N ASP A 85 -21.09 0.05 0.87
CA ASP A 85 -21.31 -1.39 1.04
C ASP A 85 -20.04 -2.19 0.76
N LEU A 86 -19.32 -1.84 -0.31
CA LEU A 86 -18.04 -2.47 -0.64
C LEU A 86 -16.98 -2.19 0.41
N LEU A 87 -16.81 -0.93 0.82
CA LEU A 87 -15.81 -0.55 1.81
C LEU A 87 -16.10 -1.11 3.19
N ALA A 88 -17.37 -1.30 3.57
CA ALA A 88 -17.74 -1.98 4.81
C ALA A 88 -17.24 -3.43 4.84
N VAL A 89 -17.45 -4.18 3.75
CA VAL A 89 -16.94 -5.56 3.63
C VAL A 89 -15.42 -5.58 3.59
N LEU A 90 -14.79 -4.64 2.87
CA LEU A 90 -13.33 -4.57 2.81
C LEU A 90 -12.70 -4.11 4.14
N ASP A 91 -13.39 -3.32 4.96
CA ASP A 91 -12.95 -2.95 6.31
C ASP A 91 -12.84 -4.18 7.21
N ASP A 92 -13.83 -5.08 7.14
CA ASP A 92 -13.83 -6.38 7.81
C ASP A 92 -12.80 -7.37 7.25
N LEU A 93 -12.20 -7.09 6.09
CA LEU A 93 -11.22 -7.94 5.43
C LEU A 93 -9.83 -7.29 5.35
N GLN A 94 -9.56 -6.20 6.08
CA GLN A 94 -8.29 -5.46 5.95
C GLN A 94 -7.04 -6.29 6.22
N ASP A 95 -7.14 -7.34 7.02
CA ASP A 95 -6.01 -8.25 7.24
C ASP A 95 -5.68 -9.08 6.00
N VAL A 96 -6.61 -9.30 5.08
CA VAL A 96 -6.36 -10.07 3.84
C VAL A 96 -6.28 -9.21 2.58
N VAL A 97 -6.45 -7.89 2.70
CA VAL A 97 -6.42 -6.96 1.57
C VAL A 97 -5.04 -6.32 1.45
N VAL A 98 -4.45 -6.41 0.26
CA VAL A 98 -3.22 -5.69 -0.09
C VAL A 98 -3.61 -4.40 -0.82
N ARG A 99 -3.04 -3.28 -0.37
CA ARG A 99 -3.27 -1.95 -0.95
C ARG A 99 -2.06 -1.54 -1.75
N HIS A 100 -2.27 -1.07 -2.97
CA HIS A 100 -1.18 -0.75 -3.88
C HIS A 100 -1.30 0.68 -4.43
N LEU A 101 -0.14 1.27 -4.71
CA LEU A 101 -0.01 2.45 -5.53
C LEU A 101 0.68 2.07 -6.84
N ALA A 102 0.11 2.54 -7.95
CA ALA A 102 0.65 2.35 -9.28
C ALA A 102 0.81 3.70 -10.00
N THR A 103 1.77 3.75 -10.93
CA THR A 103 1.97 4.87 -11.84
C THR A 103 1.79 4.33 -13.26
N GLY A 104 0.65 4.64 -13.89
CA GLY A 104 0.22 3.93 -15.10
C GLY A 104 0.03 2.43 -14.82
N ALA A 105 0.69 1.57 -15.59
CA ALA A 105 0.60 0.12 -15.43
C ALA A 105 1.62 -0.48 -14.44
N ALA A 106 2.55 0.31 -13.92
CA ALA A 106 3.63 -0.17 -13.05
C ALA A 106 3.27 0.03 -11.57
N LEU A 107 3.35 -1.04 -10.78
CA LEU A 107 3.29 -0.94 -9.31
C LEU A 107 4.51 -0.17 -8.80
N CYS A 108 4.27 0.71 -7.84
CA CYS A 108 5.31 1.48 -7.17
C CYS A 108 5.46 1.06 -5.70
N LEU A 109 4.34 0.81 -5.03
CA LEU A 109 4.29 0.47 -3.62
C LEU A 109 3.14 -0.49 -3.34
N SER A 110 3.37 -1.50 -2.49
CA SER A 110 2.33 -2.35 -1.94
C SER A 110 2.42 -2.36 -0.41
N VAL A 111 1.28 -2.31 0.27
CA VAL A 111 1.18 -2.50 1.72
C VAL A 111 0.54 -3.85 1.96
N VAL A 112 1.35 -4.78 2.45
CA VAL A 112 0.96 -6.16 2.68
C VAL A 112 0.71 -6.35 4.18
N PRO A 113 -0.51 -6.70 4.60
CA PRO A 113 -0.78 -7.05 5.99
C PRO A 113 -0.02 -8.33 6.37
N VAL A 114 0.57 -8.38 7.56
CA VAL A 114 1.39 -9.53 8.03
C VAL A 114 0.87 -10.17 9.33
N ALA A 115 -0.18 -9.61 9.92
CA ALA A 115 -0.82 -10.08 11.14
C ALA A 115 -2.34 -10.23 10.93
N PRO A 116 -3.08 -10.92 11.81
CA PRO A 116 -4.54 -10.86 11.80
C PRO A 116 -5.04 -9.51 12.35
N GLU A 117 -6.31 -9.20 12.04
CA GLU A 117 -7.04 -8.03 12.58
C GLU A 117 -6.32 -6.69 12.37
N THR A 118 -5.56 -6.57 11.27
CA THR A 118 -4.82 -5.36 10.95
C THR A 118 -5.76 -4.34 10.35
N ARG A 119 -5.49 -3.07 10.67
CA ARG A 119 -6.23 -1.96 10.08
C ARG A 119 -5.29 -1.06 9.30
N PHE A 120 -5.72 -0.66 8.11
CA PHE A 120 -4.96 0.20 7.22
C PHE A 120 -5.85 1.28 6.62
N ARG A 121 -5.67 2.51 7.10
CA ARG A 121 -6.37 3.70 6.61
C ARG A 121 -5.36 4.82 6.33
N PRO A 122 -4.94 5.01 5.06
CA PRO A 122 -4.14 6.16 4.65
C PRO A 122 -4.79 7.48 5.10
N PRO A 123 -4.04 8.41 5.71
CA PRO A 123 -4.56 9.73 6.01
C PRO A 123 -4.80 10.52 4.72
N ALA A 124 -5.88 11.31 4.68
CA ALA A 124 -6.14 12.23 3.58
C ALA A 124 -5.10 13.35 3.53
N ASP A 125 -4.68 13.84 4.70
CA ASP A 125 -3.64 14.86 4.82
C ASP A 125 -2.24 14.27 4.68
N GLU A 126 -1.35 15.02 4.04
CA GLU A 126 0.05 14.62 3.90
C GLU A 126 0.75 14.58 5.28
N PRO A 127 1.53 13.53 5.57
CA PRO A 127 2.33 13.49 6.80
C PRO A 127 3.27 14.69 6.92
N ALA A 128 3.49 15.14 8.17
CA ALA A 128 4.34 16.28 8.47
C ALA A 128 5.66 16.25 7.67
N PRO A 129 6.17 17.38 7.13
CA PRO A 129 7.37 17.40 6.30
C PRO A 129 8.63 16.82 6.96
N ARG A 130 8.64 16.68 8.29
CA ARG A 130 9.71 16.06 9.10
C ARG A 130 9.47 14.59 9.43
N ALA A 131 8.36 13.99 9.02
CA ALA A 131 8.10 12.57 9.20
C ALA A 131 9.09 11.74 8.37
N ARG A 132 9.75 10.77 9.00
CA ARG A 132 10.80 9.91 8.42
C ARG A 132 10.53 8.47 8.80
N LEU A 133 11.15 7.52 8.09
CA LEU A 133 11.17 6.12 8.54
C LEU A 133 11.65 6.05 10.00
N ALA A 134 10.91 5.28 10.81
CA ALA A 134 11.28 5.04 12.20
C ALA A 134 12.63 4.30 12.28
N ALA A 135 13.36 4.51 13.36
CA ALA A 135 14.72 4.00 13.52
C ALA A 135 14.82 2.46 13.53
N ASP A 136 13.74 1.78 13.88
CA ASP A 136 13.62 0.33 13.96
C ASP A 136 13.10 -0.32 12.67
N VAL A 137 12.86 0.47 11.61
CA VAL A 137 12.50 -0.07 10.29
C VAL A 137 13.71 -0.76 9.66
N GLU A 138 13.57 -2.05 9.45
CA GLU A 138 14.47 -2.88 8.66
C GLU A 138 14.17 -2.71 7.18
N ILE A 139 15.22 -2.61 6.38
CA ILE A 139 15.17 -2.47 4.92
C ILE A 139 15.86 -3.69 4.33
N ARG A 140 15.11 -4.51 3.59
CA ARG A 140 15.62 -5.72 2.94
C ARG A 140 15.41 -5.66 1.45
N ARG A 141 16.37 -6.17 0.67
CA ARG A 141 16.20 -6.37 -0.77
C ARG A 141 15.76 -7.82 -1.02
N GLU A 142 14.67 -8.00 -1.75
CA GLU A 142 14.12 -9.30 -2.14
C GLU A 142 14.00 -9.31 -3.66
N GLY A 143 15.04 -9.80 -4.34
CA GLY A 143 15.18 -9.69 -5.79
C GLY A 143 15.10 -8.24 -6.27
N ARG A 144 14.00 -7.89 -6.97
CA ARG A 144 13.76 -6.53 -7.50
C ARG A 144 12.90 -5.65 -6.59
N THR A 145 12.47 -6.17 -5.45
CA THR A 145 11.59 -5.48 -4.51
C THR A 145 12.40 -5.03 -3.30
N THR A 146 12.16 -3.82 -2.81
CA THR A 146 12.70 -3.36 -1.52
C THR A 146 11.60 -3.45 -0.48
N VAL A 147 11.83 -4.21 0.59
CA VAL A 147 10.86 -4.47 1.65
C VAL A 147 11.23 -3.67 2.90
N LEU A 148 10.24 -2.96 3.44
CA LEU A 148 10.31 -2.17 4.67
C LEU A 148 9.42 -2.80 5.72
N HIS A 149 9.99 -3.15 6.86
CA HIS A 149 9.25 -3.80 7.94
C HIS A 149 9.91 -3.54 9.30
N ALA A 150 9.16 -3.65 10.39
CA ALA A 150 9.71 -3.72 11.73
C ALA A 150 8.86 -4.69 12.55
N HIS A 151 9.45 -5.36 13.56
CA HIS A 151 8.75 -6.41 14.30
C HIS A 151 7.45 -5.94 14.98
N ARG A 152 7.37 -4.67 15.37
CA ARG A 152 6.16 -4.07 15.97
C ARG A 152 5.04 -3.79 14.95
N LEU A 153 5.35 -3.80 13.66
CA LEU A 153 4.41 -3.41 12.61
C LEU A 153 3.55 -4.59 12.19
N ARG A 154 2.31 -4.26 11.85
CA ARG A 154 1.32 -5.21 11.36
C ARG A 154 1.21 -5.23 9.83
N HIS A 155 2.01 -4.40 9.16
CA HIS A 155 2.15 -4.35 7.72
C HIS A 155 3.63 -4.34 7.37
N ARG A 156 3.96 -4.95 6.23
CA ARG A 156 5.20 -4.67 5.51
C ARG A 156 4.88 -3.82 4.28
N VAL A 157 5.81 -2.96 3.89
CA VAL A 157 5.68 -2.16 2.67
C VAL A 157 6.72 -2.63 1.68
N GLU A 158 6.26 -2.89 0.47
CA GLU A 158 7.08 -3.35 -0.64
C GLU A 158 7.17 -2.22 -1.65
N LEU A 159 8.39 -1.82 -2.02
CA LEU A 159 8.67 -0.84 -3.07
C LEU A 159 9.08 -1.60 -4.33
N HIS A 160 8.41 -1.26 -5.43
CA HIS A 160 8.54 -1.98 -6.70
C HIS A 160 9.09 -1.08 -7.80
N GLY A 161 9.61 -1.74 -8.84
CA GLY A 161 10.02 -1.07 -10.06
C GLY A 161 11.33 -0.29 -9.93
N PRO A 162 11.74 0.40 -11.01
CA PRO A 162 12.98 1.16 -11.06
C PRO A 162 12.96 2.40 -10.14
N GLU A 163 11.79 2.89 -9.74
CA GLU A 163 11.65 4.04 -8.84
C GLU A 163 11.76 3.68 -7.34
N ALA A 164 11.90 2.39 -7.00
CA ALA A 164 11.90 1.92 -5.61
C ALA A 164 12.96 2.61 -4.73
N ASP A 165 14.20 2.71 -5.22
CA ASP A 165 15.30 3.32 -4.45
C ASP A 165 15.07 4.82 -4.22
N ARG A 166 14.43 5.49 -5.19
CA ARG A 166 14.10 6.92 -5.06
C ARG A 166 12.94 7.14 -4.11
N LEU A 167 11.90 6.28 -4.16
CA LEU A 167 10.84 6.28 -3.15
C LEU A 167 11.43 6.06 -1.75
N LEU A 168 12.36 5.11 -1.61
CA LEU A 168 13.06 4.85 -0.36
C LEU A 168 13.80 6.10 0.15
N GLU A 169 14.58 6.77 -0.69
CA GLU A 169 15.26 8.02 -0.34
C GLU A 169 14.29 9.07 0.19
N ARG A 170 13.14 9.25 -0.47
CA ARG A 170 12.09 10.19 -0.07
C ARG A 170 11.45 9.81 1.26
N LEU A 171 11.21 8.53 1.53
CA LEU A 171 10.67 8.05 2.81
C LEU A 171 11.69 8.21 3.95
N CYS A 172 12.98 8.04 3.66
CA CYS A 172 14.10 8.39 4.53
C CYS A 172 14.25 9.93 4.70
N GLY A 173 13.47 10.72 3.97
CA GLY A 173 13.53 12.18 3.87
C GLY A 173 14.90 12.73 3.47
N ARG A 174 15.58 11.97 2.61
CA ARG A 174 16.75 12.40 1.87
C ARG A 174 16.28 12.95 0.53
N ASP A 175 16.94 14.00 0.06
CA ASP A 175 16.79 14.49 -1.30
C ASP A 175 18.17 14.48 -1.94
N SER A 176 18.38 13.57 -2.88
CA SER A 176 19.64 13.44 -3.61
C SER A 176 19.85 14.55 -4.65
N GLY A 177 18.87 15.45 -4.85
CA GLY A 177 18.96 16.57 -5.79
C GLY A 177 18.96 16.16 -7.27
N ALA A 178 18.80 14.87 -7.56
CA ALA A 178 18.74 14.34 -8.92
C ALA A 178 17.40 14.69 -9.61
N PRO A 179 17.40 15.02 -10.92
CA PRO A 179 16.18 15.36 -11.65
C PRO A 179 15.16 14.21 -11.71
N ALA A 180 13.88 14.61 -11.85
CA ALA A 180 12.68 13.93 -11.36
C ALA A 180 12.53 12.42 -11.66
N HIS A 181 12.23 11.66 -10.61
CA HIS A 181 11.16 10.66 -10.44
C HIS A 181 11.28 10.10 -9.01
N PRO A 182 10.18 9.80 -8.29
CA PRO A 182 8.80 9.67 -8.76
C PRO A 182 8.00 11.00 -8.75
N PRO A 183 6.85 11.06 -9.45
CA PRO A 183 5.99 12.25 -9.45
C PRO A 183 5.60 12.72 -8.03
N PRO A 184 5.37 14.04 -7.80
CA PRO A 184 5.00 14.54 -6.48
C PRO A 184 3.77 13.87 -5.88
N ALA A 185 2.74 13.61 -6.69
CA ALA A 185 1.53 12.90 -6.24
C ALA A 185 1.83 11.49 -5.74
N VAL A 186 2.70 10.74 -6.44
CA VAL A 186 3.14 9.39 -6.03
C VAL A 186 3.94 9.46 -4.73
N THR A 187 4.82 10.46 -4.60
CA THR A 187 5.60 10.66 -3.37
C THR A 187 4.69 10.97 -2.18
N ARG A 188 3.72 11.88 -2.35
CA ARG A 188 2.73 12.21 -1.33
C ARG A 188 1.94 10.98 -0.90
N ALA A 189 1.37 10.25 -1.86
CA ALA A 189 0.59 9.04 -1.58
C ALA A 189 1.43 7.95 -0.90
N ALA A 190 2.67 7.73 -1.36
CA ALA A 190 3.58 6.78 -0.73
C ALA A 190 3.89 7.15 0.72
N ARG A 191 4.02 8.45 1.04
CA ARG A 191 4.17 8.93 2.42
C ARG A 191 2.91 8.69 3.24
N CYS A 192 1.72 8.97 2.71
CA CYS A 192 0.45 8.64 3.38
C CYS A 192 0.33 7.13 3.68
N TYR A 193 0.68 6.28 2.71
CA TYR A 193 0.67 4.83 2.85
C TYR A 193 1.69 4.34 3.89
N ALA A 194 2.91 4.87 3.85
CA ALA A 194 3.94 4.55 4.84
C ALA A 194 3.53 5.02 6.26
N ALA A 195 2.90 6.18 6.39
CA ALA A 195 2.37 6.65 7.66
C ALA A 195 1.28 5.72 8.21
N ALA A 196 0.30 5.33 7.38
CA ALA A 196 -0.75 4.40 7.79
C ALA A 196 -0.24 2.98 8.09
N ALA A 197 0.86 2.56 7.47
CA ALA A 197 1.56 1.32 7.81
C ALA A 197 2.36 1.41 9.13
N GLY A 198 2.48 2.60 9.73
CA GLY A 198 3.23 2.84 10.96
C GLY A 198 4.75 2.97 10.77
N LEU A 199 5.20 3.10 9.51
CA LEU A 199 6.62 3.22 9.18
C LEU A 199 7.18 4.61 9.47
N LEU A 200 6.34 5.66 9.43
CA LEU A 200 6.79 7.03 9.64
C LEU A 200 6.62 7.48 11.08
N THR A 201 7.64 8.13 11.62
CA THR A 201 7.61 8.84 12.91
C THR A 201 7.97 10.31 12.67
N GLU A 202 7.40 11.21 13.47
CA GLU A 202 7.83 12.62 13.44
C GLU A 202 9.28 12.73 13.89
N GLY A 203 10.14 13.33 13.05
CA GLY A 203 11.48 13.68 13.47
C GLY A 203 11.41 14.74 14.57
N ALA A 204 12.12 14.53 15.68
CA ALA A 204 12.33 15.56 16.69
C ALA A 204 12.81 16.86 16.02
N ALA A 205 12.33 18.01 16.49
CA ALA A 205 12.88 19.29 16.08
C ALA A 205 14.41 19.28 16.26
N PRO A 206 15.20 19.94 15.40
CA PRO A 206 16.65 19.99 15.55
C PRO A 206 17.02 20.80 16.82
N GLY A 207 16.92 20.16 17.99
CA GLY A 207 17.62 20.57 19.19
C GLY A 207 19.04 20.04 19.09
N GLY A 208 20.03 20.94 19.18
CA GLY A 208 21.45 20.64 19.00
C GLY A 208 21.92 19.45 19.83
N GLY A 209 22.04 18.29 19.17
CA GLY A 209 22.54 17.05 19.75
C GLY A 209 22.99 16.16 18.60
N SER A 210 24.29 15.86 18.57
CA SER A 210 24.96 15.04 17.56
C SER A 210 24.16 13.80 17.19
N VAL A 211 23.69 13.74 15.93
CA VAL A 211 23.07 12.54 15.36
C VAL A 211 24.19 11.52 15.12
N ARG A 212 24.20 10.44 15.90
CA ARG A 212 25.04 9.28 15.60
C ARG A 212 24.58 8.66 14.29
N ALA A 213 25.43 8.74 13.28
CA ALA A 213 25.37 7.92 12.08
C ALA A 213 25.36 6.44 12.48
N GLY A 214 24.26 5.75 12.22
CA GLY A 214 24.08 4.35 12.62
C GLY A 214 22.88 3.68 11.95
N GLN A 215 22.51 4.08 10.73
CA GLN A 215 21.71 3.21 9.87
C GLN A 215 22.68 2.37 9.06
N VAL A 216 23.08 1.22 9.62
CA VAL A 216 23.75 0.18 8.85
C VAL A 216 22.66 -0.40 7.94
N LEU A 217 22.78 -0.12 6.66
CA LEU A 217 22.09 -0.84 5.59
C LEU A 217 22.55 -2.30 5.68
N LEU A 218 21.87 -3.12 6.47
CA LEU A 218 22.10 -4.56 6.49
C LEU A 218 21.47 -5.14 5.22
N ILE A 219 22.17 -4.99 4.10
CA ILE A 219 21.95 -5.82 2.91
C ILE A 219 22.31 -7.24 3.32
N ARG A 220 21.33 -8.03 3.74
CA ARG A 220 21.46 -9.47 3.78
C ARG A 220 20.98 -9.99 2.42
N ASP A 221 21.93 -10.25 1.53
CA ASP A 221 21.70 -11.14 0.39
C ASP A 221 21.54 -12.55 0.97
N GLU A 222 20.31 -13.07 0.96
CA GLU A 222 20.06 -14.50 1.14
C GLU A 222 19.99 -15.14 -0.25
N ASP A 223 21.13 -15.20 -0.93
CA ASP A 223 21.37 -16.12 -2.04
C ASP A 223 22.67 -16.89 -1.75
N SER A 224 22.53 -17.98 -1.00
CA SER A 224 23.52 -19.05 -0.90
C SER A 224 22.82 -20.33 -0.45
N LEU A 225 22.22 -21.03 -1.40
CA LEU A 225 22.02 -22.49 -1.39
C LEU A 225 22.53 -23.05 -2.72
#